data_AF-A0A7J4LGV8-F1
#
_entry.id   AF-A0A7J4LGV8-F1
#
_cell.length_a   1.000
_cell.length_b   1.000
_cell.length_c   1.000
_cell.angle_alpha   90.00
_cell.angle_beta   90.00
_cell.angle_gamma   90.00
#
_symmetry.space_group_name_H-M   'P 1'
#
loop_
_entity.id
_entity.type
_entity.pdbx_description
1 polymer ?
#
loop_
_entity_poly.entity_id
_entity_poly.type
_entity_poly.pdbx_seq_one_letter_code
_entity_poly.pdbx_strand_id
1 'polypeptide(L)'
;MQRRKIQLIAGTTYTVSLPKEWITKNNLKAKSEIVINEKQDNTLQIALGLPKEKKISSISVEVDEHIHNLSQILLTAYYMGIENITLFSKKELSKEVKAKIRRTISYMSGTEIQYEDKQKITIRVLLDITKVDIMQVLYRIFLIIDSSLSNLIDAPDITEIKLNENEIDRLYHLIAKIISLSLTNPELLHSSGIKDLSLIPQYFLISKRLENIADEIEKIALHLSKKNIEASQKKKILSFIKQEIGKEAVFLKSTPLSSFMKLSEDQLETIKSSISKLKNQLIAEHLEDIVRYIVDIEEELANMFFYRQIIDGKM
;
A
#
# COMPACT_ATOMS: atom_id res chain seq x y z
N MET A 1 -18.37 31.42 -3.38
CA MET A 1 -17.53 31.66 -4.57
C MET A 1 -17.59 33.13 -4.96
N GLN A 2 -16.45 33.78 -5.18
CA GLN A 2 -16.38 35.11 -5.79
C GLN A 2 -15.81 34.98 -7.20
N ARG A 3 -16.46 35.56 -8.21
CA ARG A 3 -15.95 35.59 -9.59
C ARG A 3 -15.13 36.85 -9.80
N ARG A 4 -13.95 36.70 -10.39
CA ARG A 4 -13.07 37.81 -10.79
C ARG A 4 -12.82 37.71 -12.29
N LYS A 5 -12.70 38.86 -12.95
CA LYS A 5 -12.31 38.91 -14.36
C LYS A 5 -10.78 38.94 -14.44
N ILE A 6 -10.24 38.24 -15.43
CA ILE A 6 -8.85 38.40 -15.84
C ILE A 6 -8.75 39.71 -16.62
N GLN A 7 -7.73 40.51 -16.33
CA GLN A 7 -7.47 41.80 -16.94
C GLN A 7 -6.14 41.77 -17.68
N LEU A 8 -6.13 42.15 -18.96
CA LEU A 8 -4.91 42.32 -19.74
C LEU A 8 -4.32 43.71 -19.48
N ILE A 9 -3.06 43.75 -19.06
CA ILE A 9 -2.29 44.96 -18.80
C ILE A 9 -1.10 45.00 -19.75
N ALA A 10 -0.84 46.16 -20.35
CA ALA A 10 0.30 46.42 -21.24
C ALA A 10 0.47 45.39 -22.37
N GLY A 11 -0.64 44.83 -22.86
CA GLY A 11 -0.70 43.91 -24.01
C GLY A 11 -0.06 42.54 -23.82
N THR A 12 0.59 42.29 -22.69
CA THR A 12 1.46 41.10 -22.49
C THR A 12 1.26 40.42 -21.15
N THR A 13 0.69 41.09 -20.16
CA THR A 13 0.55 40.55 -18.80
C THR A 13 -0.91 40.46 -18.39
N TYR A 14 -1.36 39.28 -17.99
CA TYR A 14 -2.68 39.08 -17.42
C TYR A 14 -2.64 39.20 -15.90
N THR A 15 -3.67 39.82 -15.32
CA THR A 15 -3.80 40.01 -13.87
C THR A 15 -5.19 39.60 -13.39
N VAL A 16 -5.28 39.17 -12.14
CA VAL A 16 -6.54 38.88 -11.45
C VAL A 16 -6.50 39.49 -10.06
N SER A 17 -7.60 40.11 -9.63
CA SER A 17 -7.68 40.73 -8.30
C SER A 17 -7.90 39.69 -7.21
N LEU A 18 -7.08 39.73 -6.16
CA LEU A 18 -7.22 38.88 -4.99
C LEU A 18 -8.30 39.42 -4.03
N PRO A 19 -9.00 38.56 -3.26
CA PRO A 19 -9.99 39.00 -2.28
C PRO A 19 -9.37 39.90 -1.22
N LYS A 20 -9.95 41.10 -1.00
CA LYS A 20 -9.45 42.08 -0.01
C LYS A 20 -9.34 41.49 1.40
N GLU A 21 -10.33 40.70 1.82
CA GLU A 21 -10.33 40.03 3.12
C GLU A 21 -9.15 39.06 3.29
N TRP A 22 -8.80 38.32 2.23
CA TRP A 22 -7.67 37.40 2.24
C TRP A 22 -6.33 38.15 2.34
N ILE A 23 -6.22 39.29 1.65
CA ILE A 23 -5.04 40.17 1.72
C ILE A 23 -4.86 40.69 3.15
N THR A 24 -5.92 41.22 3.76
CA THR A 24 -5.86 41.75 5.13
C THR A 24 -5.63 40.67 6.17
N LYS A 25 -6.28 39.50 6.04
CA LYS A 25 -6.12 38.37 6.97
C LYS A 25 -4.67 37.89 7.04
N ASN A 26 -3.97 37.92 5.91
CA ASN A 26 -2.59 37.44 5.80
C ASN A 26 -1.55 38.56 5.85
N ASN A 27 -1.94 39.79 6.23
CA ASN A 27 -1.06 40.96 6.34
C ASN A 27 -0.22 41.25 5.07
N LEU A 28 -0.78 40.92 3.91
CA LEU A 28 -0.13 41.17 2.62
C LEU A 28 -0.27 42.65 2.23
N LYS A 29 0.76 43.17 1.56
CA LYS A 29 0.82 44.54 1.07
C LYS A 29 1.12 44.53 -0.43
N ALA A 30 1.01 45.70 -1.06
CA ALA A 30 1.52 45.85 -2.42
C ALA A 30 2.99 45.42 -2.46
N LYS A 31 3.37 44.68 -3.52
CA LYS A 31 4.70 44.07 -3.70
C LYS A 31 5.03 42.90 -2.77
N SER A 32 4.11 42.43 -1.94
CA SER A 32 4.30 41.15 -1.26
C SER A 32 4.37 40.02 -2.30
N GLU A 33 5.38 39.18 -2.20
CA GLU A 33 5.51 37.98 -3.03
C GLU A 33 4.54 36.90 -2.55
N ILE A 34 3.99 36.18 -3.50
CA ILE A 34 3.12 35.02 -3.30
C ILE A 34 3.53 33.96 -4.32
N VAL A 35 3.27 32.70 -4.01
CA VAL A 35 3.52 31.58 -4.92
C VAL A 35 2.21 31.23 -5.60
N ILE A 36 2.26 31.07 -6.91
CA ILE A 36 1.16 30.54 -7.72
C ILE A 36 1.64 29.22 -8.31
N ASN A 37 0.97 28.14 -7.95
CA ASN A 37 1.22 26.81 -8.49
C ASN A 37 0.05 26.39 -9.38
N GLU A 38 0.36 25.97 -10.60
CA GLU A 38 -0.61 25.31 -11.46
C GLU A 38 -0.64 23.82 -11.11
N LYS A 39 -1.83 23.34 -10.75
CA LYS A 39 -2.07 21.92 -10.51
C LYS A 39 -2.45 21.23 -11.82
N GLN A 40 -2.27 19.91 -11.87
CA GLN A 40 -2.59 19.11 -13.06
C GLN A 40 -4.07 19.13 -13.46
N ASP A 41 -4.98 19.50 -12.55
CA ASP A 41 -6.42 19.71 -12.83
C ASP A 41 -6.73 21.10 -13.45
N ASN A 42 -5.70 21.81 -13.91
CA ASN A 42 -5.74 23.19 -14.41
C ASN A 42 -6.22 24.22 -13.38
N THR A 43 -6.15 23.91 -12.08
CA THR A 43 -6.42 24.89 -11.02
C THR A 43 -5.15 25.65 -10.65
N LEU A 44 -5.30 26.94 -10.36
CA LEU A 44 -4.23 27.77 -9.80
C LEU A 44 -4.38 27.84 -8.27
N GLN A 45 -3.37 27.36 -7.56
CA GLN A 45 -3.27 27.50 -6.11
C GLN A 45 -2.38 28.68 -5.75
N ILE A 46 -2.89 29.58 -4.89
CA ILE A 46 -2.15 30.75 -4.39
C ILE A 46 -1.75 30.52 -2.93
N ALA A 47 -0.46 30.66 -2.62
CA ALA A 47 0.10 30.49 -1.29
C ALA A 47 1.00 31.68 -0.88
N LEU A 48 1.13 31.93 0.43
CA LEU A 48 1.90 33.06 0.99
C LEU A 48 3.42 32.88 0.93
N GLY A 49 3.88 31.77 0.36
CA GLY A 49 5.26 31.35 0.25
C GLY A 49 5.28 29.90 -0.24
N LEU A 50 6.47 29.37 -0.55
CA LEU A 50 6.62 27.92 -0.63
C LEU A 50 6.16 27.37 0.73
N PRO A 51 5.30 26.35 0.79
CA PRO A 51 5.05 25.69 2.05
C PRO A 51 6.42 25.27 2.57
N LYS A 52 6.91 25.94 3.62
CA LYS A 52 7.85 25.33 4.55
C LYS A 52 7.03 24.28 5.28
N GLU A 53 6.69 23.21 4.57
CA GLU A 53 6.54 21.94 5.24
C GLU A 53 7.86 21.78 5.97
N LYS A 54 7.83 21.92 7.30
CA LYS A 54 8.84 21.29 8.13
C LYS A 54 8.66 19.81 7.87
N LYS A 55 9.23 19.33 6.75
CA LYS A 55 9.32 17.92 6.46
C LYS A 55 10.18 17.38 7.59
N ILE A 56 9.53 16.70 8.54
CA ILE A 56 10.22 16.06 9.65
C ILE A 56 11.09 14.99 8.99
N SER A 57 12.37 15.31 8.78
CA SER A 57 13.31 14.39 8.13
C SER A 57 13.95 13.44 9.13
N SER A 58 13.81 13.73 10.43
CA SER A 58 14.37 12.93 11.50
C SER A 58 13.51 12.91 12.76
N ILE A 59 13.55 11.78 13.46
CA ILE A 59 12.98 11.62 14.81
C ILE A 59 13.98 10.90 15.72
N SER A 60 13.85 11.14 17.02
CA SER A 60 14.52 10.37 18.06
C SER A 60 13.48 9.79 19.01
N VAL A 61 13.61 8.50 19.34
CA VAL A 61 12.63 7.74 20.12
C VAL A 61 13.32 7.08 21.29
N GLU A 62 12.85 7.38 22.51
CA GLU A 62 13.27 6.66 23.71
C GLU A 62 12.54 5.31 23.75
N VAL A 63 13.30 4.23 23.55
CA VAL A 63 12.79 2.88 23.38
C VAL A 63 12.08 2.37 24.63
N ASP A 64 12.60 2.75 25.81
CA ASP A 64 12.14 2.26 27.12
C ASP A 64 10.67 2.63 27.40
N GLU A 65 10.20 3.75 26.87
CA GLU A 65 8.82 4.24 27.04
C GLU A 65 7.83 3.56 26.07
N HIS A 66 8.34 2.84 25.07
CA HIS A 66 7.55 2.41 23.91
C HIS A 66 7.79 0.96 23.48
N ILE A 67 8.37 0.11 24.34
CA ILE A 67 8.75 -1.28 24.04
C ILE A 67 7.65 -2.05 23.28
N HIS A 68 6.39 -1.93 23.69
CA HIS A 68 5.27 -2.63 23.06
C HIS A 68 4.88 -2.06 21.69
N ASN A 69 5.08 -0.76 21.46
CA ASN A 69 4.64 -0.04 20.27
C ASN A 69 5.77 0.31 19.28
N LEU A 70 6.99 -0.19 19.49
CA LEU A 70 8.16 0.13 18.63
C LEU A 70 7.90 -0.12 17.15
N SER A 71 7.25 -1.24 16.81
CA SER A 71 6.96 -1.59 15.42
C SER A 71 6.02 -0.58 14.78
N GLN A 72 4.99 -0.16 15.51
CA GLN A 72 4.04 0.87 15.07
C GLN A 72 4.73 2.21 14.89
N ILE A 73 5.58 2.63 15.83
CA ILE A 73 6.34 3.88 15.73
C ILE A 73 7.23 3.88 14.48
N LEU A 74 7.96 2.78 14.23
CA LEU A 74 8.82 2.64 13.06
C LEU A 74 8.03 2.69 11.75
N LEU A 75 6.92 1.94 11.65
CA LEU A 75 6.07 1.96 10.47
C LEU A 75 5.39 3.32 10.25
N THR A 76 4.91 3.97 11.31
CA THR A 76 4.35 5.32 11.23
C THR A 76 5.40 6.30 10.72
N ALA A 77 6.62 6.27 11.26
CA ALA A 77 7.70 7.12 10.79
C ALA A 77 8.02 6.86 9.31
N TYR A 78 8.03 5.58 8.92
CA TYR A 78 8.25 5.15 7.54
C TYR A 78 7.19 5.69 6.57
N TYR A 79 5.91 5.62 6.94
CA TYR A 79 4.78 6.14 6.15
C TYR A 79 4.72 7.66 6.10
N MET A 80 5.16 8.34 7.16
CA MET A 80 5.31 9.80 7.19
C MET A 80 6.49 10.30 6.33
N GLY A 81 7.29 9.40 5.76
CA GLY A 81 8.44 9.76 4.94
C GLY A 81 9.63 10.30 5.74
N ILE A 82 9.72 9.96 7.03
CA ILE A 82 10.89 10.28 7.86
C ILE A 82 12.07 9.42 7.38
N GLU A 83 13.19 10.07 7.11
CA GLU A 83 14.37 9.43 6.52
C GLU A 83 15.38 8.97 7.56
N ASN A 84 15.42 9.61 8.74
CA ASN A 84 16.41 9.30 9.78
C ASN A 84 15.70 9.01 11.11
N ILE A 85 15.78 7.78 11.59
CA ILE A 85 15.13 7.36 12.83
C ILE A 85 16.22 6.94 13.82
N THR A 86 16.33 7.65 14.93
CA THR A 86 17.24 7.28 16.02
C THR A 86 16.46 6.67 17.16
N LEU A 87 16.73 5.41 17.47
CA LEU A 87 16.23 4.71 18.64
C LEU A 87 17.31 4.75 19.72
N PHE A 88 16.98 5.17 20.94
CA PHE A 88 17.91 5.18 22.05
C PHE A 88 17.24 4.66 23.34
N SER A 89 18.04 4.12 24.26
CA SER A 89 17.60 3.65 25.58
C SER A 89 18.54 4.21 26.65
N LYS A 90 18.04 4.38 27.87
CA LYS A 90 18.86 4.72 29.05
C LYS A 90 19.64 3.50 29.56
N LYS A 91 19.35 2.31 29.04
CA LYS A 91 19.97 1.02 29.39
C LYS A 91 20.42 0.30 28.12
N GLU A 92 21.14 -0.80 28.29
CA GLU A 92 21.48 -1.67 27.15
C GLU A 92 20.20 -2.28 26.54
N LEU A 93 20.08 -2.15 25.22
CA LEU A 93 18.98 -2.70 24.43
C LEU A 93 19.03 -4.23 24.48
N SER A 94 17.93 -4.85 24.92
CA SER A 94 17.82 -6.31 25.01
C SER A 94 17.87 -6.97 23.62
N LYS A 95 18.26 -8.24 23.58
CA LYS A 95 18.26 -9.04 22.33
C LYS A 95 16.87 -9.10 21.70
N GLU A 96 15.82 -9.18 22.51
CA GLU A 96 14.44 -9.21 22.06
C GLU A 96 14.02 -7.90 21.38
N VAL A 97 14.34 -6.76 22.00
CA VAL A 97 14.09 -5.42 21.41
C VAL A 97 14.85 -5.27 20.10
N LYS A 98 16.13 -5.66 20.08
CA LYS A 98 16.98 -5.66 18.89
C LYS A 98 16.42 -6.54 17.76
N ALA A 99 15.86 -7.70 18.08
CA ALA A 99 15.22 -8.59 17.12
C ALA A 99 13.91 -7.99 16.58
N LYS A 100 13.08 -7.40 17.45
CA LYS A 100 11.84 -6.71 17.05
C LYS A 100 12.12 -5.56 16.09
N ILE A 101 13.13 -4.73 16.39
CA ILE A 101 13.56 -3.64 15.52
C ILE A 101 13.98 -4.17 14.14
N ARG A 102 14.86 -5.19 14.10
CA ARG A 102 15.32 -5.79 12.84
C ARG A 102 14.18 -6.38 12.01
N ARG A 103 13.24 -7.08 12.66
CA ARG A 103 12.06 -7.64 12.00
C ARG A 103 11.17 -6.55 11.40
N THR A 104 10.98 -5.43 12.11
CA THR A 104 10.20 -4.32 11.54
C THR A 104 10.94 -3.65 10.37
N ILE A 105 12.25 -3.47 10.48
CA ILE A 105 13.09 -2.90 9.39
C ILE A 105 13.06 -3.79 8.14
N SER A 106 13.02 -5.12 8.26
CA SER A 106 12.95 -6.00 7.08
C SER A 106 11.70 -5.79 6.23
N TYR A 107 10.62 -5.27 6.80
CA TYR A 107 9.40 -4.91 6.09
C TYR A 107 9.44 -3.51 5.46
N MET A 108 10.43 -2.69 5.81
CA MET A 108 10.55 -1.30 5.35
C MET A 108 11.52 -1.23 4.17
N SER A 109 10.99 -1.23 2.94
CA SER A 109 11.80 -1.14 1.72
C SER A 109 12.76 0.06 1.72
N GLY A 110 14.02 -0.18 1.33
CA GLY A 110 15.07 0.83 1.27
C GLY A 110 15.51 1.33 2.63
N THR A 111 15.43 0.52 3.68
CA THR A 111 15.93 0.90 5.01
C THR A 111 17.20 0.16 5.39
N GLU A 112 18.09 0.88 6.06
CA GLU A 112 19.39 0.38 6.49
C GLU A 112 19.70 0.83 7.92
N ILE A 113 20.34 -0.03 8.71
CA ILE A 113 20.89 0.36 10.01
C ILE A 113 22.23 1.05 9.75
N GLN A 114 22.27 2.37 9.91
CA GLN A 114 23.47 3.17 9.69
C GLN A 114 24.46 3.08 10.86
N TYR A 115 23.94 2.93 12.09
CA TYR A 115 24.74 2.86 13.29
C TYR A 115 24.03 2.00 14.35
N GLU A 116 24.78 1.18 15.08
CA GLU A 116 24.29 0.43 16.22
C GLU A 116 25.37 0.30 17.29
N ASP A 117 25.00 0.58 18.54
CA ASP A 117 25.76 0.23 19.73
C ASP A 117 24.89 -0.49 20.78
N LYS A 118 25.31 -0.47 22.05
CA LYS A 118 24.57 -1.10 23.16
C LYS A 118 23.25 -0.39 23.50
N GLN A 119 23.17 0.93 23.30
CA GLN A 119 22.06 1.77 23.77
C GLN A 119 21.36 2.51 22.64
N LYS A 120 21.92 2.53 21.43
CA LYS A 120 21.45 3.35 20.30
C LYS A 120 21.47 2.56 18.99
N ILE A 121 20.43 2.76 18.17
CA ILE A 121 20.33 2.30 16.78
C ILE A 121 19.86 3.48 15.93
N THR A 122 20.58 3.79 14.86
CA THR A 122 20.17 4.79 13.86
C THR A 122 19.84 4.08 12.56
N ILE A 123 18.63 4.33 12.05
CA ILE A 123 18.07 3.75 10.84
C ILE A 123 17.95 4.88 9.81
N ARG A 124 18.34 4.58 8.57
CA ARG A 124 18.19 5.50 7.44
C ARG A 124 17.30 4.87 6.36
N VAL A 125 16.41 5.67 5.79
CA VAL A 125 15.56 5.28 4.66
C VAL A 125 16.11 5.93 3.39
N LEU A 126 16.57 5.10 2.45
CA LEU A 126 17.20 5.43 1.19
C LEU A 126 16.34 4.87 0.04
N LEU A 127 15.18 5.47 -0.20
CA LEU A 127 14.28 5.04 -1.27
C LEU A 127 13.79 6.24 -2.08
N ASP A 128 14.09 6.23 -3.37
CA ASP A 128 13.53 7.18 -4.32
C ASP A 128 12.14 6.69 -4.80
N ILE A 129 11.11 7.10 -4.05
CA ILE A 129 9.72 6.69 -4.31
C ILE A 129 9.18 7.21 -5.65
N THR A 130 9.80 8.22 -6.26
CA THR A 130 9.36 8.78 -7.56
C THR A 130 9.60 7.82 -8.73
N LYS A 131 10.37 6.75 -8.50
CA LYS A 131 10.70 5.72 -9.48
C LYS A 131 9.94 4.42 -9.27
N VAL A 132 9.03 4.37 -8.29
CA VAL A 132 8.32 3.15 -7.94
C VAL A 132 6.90 3.18 -8.49
N ASP A 133 6.62 2.27 -9.41
CA ASP A 133 5.28 2.04 -9.97
C ASP A 133 4.48 1.07 -9.09
N ILE A 134 3.41 1.55 -8.45
CA ILE A 134 2.56 0.74 -7.58
C ILE A 134 1.92 -0.43 -8.35
N MET A 135 1.58 -0.25 -9.62
CA MET A 135 0.98 -1.31 -10.42
C MET A 135 1.95 -2.47 -10.63
N GLN A 136 3.24 -2.16 -10.82
CA GLN A 136 4.28 -3.19 -10.92
C GLN A 136 4.50 -3.90 -9.58
N VAL A 137 4.47 -3.16 -8.47
CA VAL A 137 4.59 -3.73 -7.12
C VAL A 137 3.40 -4.67 -6.83
N LEU A 138 2.16 -4.25 -7.11
CA LEU A 138 0.97 -5.09 -6.99
C LEU A 138 1.08 -6.34 -7.84
N TYR A 139 1.45 -6.20 -9.12
CA TYR A 139 1.62 -7.35 -10.01
C TYR A 139 2.67 -8.34 -9.49
N ARG A 140 3.75 -7.83 -8.90
CA ARG A 140 4.77 -8.66 -8.26
C ARG A 140 4.21 -9.44 -7.06
N ILE A 141 3.35 -8.83 -6.23
CA ILE A 141 2.66 -9.54 -5.14
C ILE A 141 1.82 -10.70 -5.70
N PHE A 142 1.03 -10.47 -6.75
CA PHE A 142 0.26 -11.55 -7.40
C PHE A 142 1.13 -12.73 -7.85
N LEU A 143 2.29 -12.45 -8.47
CA LEU A 143 3.20 -13.50 -8.91
C LEU A 143 3.79 -14.31 -7.74
N ILE A 144 4.10 -13.65 -6.63
CA ILE A 144 4.63 -14.32 -5.43
C ILE A 144 3.53 -15.20 -4.81
N ILE A 145 2.28 -14.72 -4.73
CA ILE A 145 1.15 -15.51 -4.25
C ILE A 145 0.90 -16.73 -5.15
N ASP A 146 0.91 -16.56 -6.47
CA ASP A 146 0.77 -17.66 -7.45
C ASP A 146 1.85 -18.74 -7.25
N SER A 147 3.10 -18.30 -7.04
CA SER A 147 4.24 -19.17 -6.73
C SER A 147 4.05 -19.91 -5.41
N SER A 148 3.64 -19.22 -4.34
CA SER A 148 3.39 -19.84 -3.03
C SER A 148 2.23 -20.85 -3.07
N LEU A 149 1.16 -20.57 -3.82
CA LEU A 149 0.07 -21.52 -4.05
C LEU A 149 0.52 -22.76 -4.83
N SER A 150 1.38 -22.57 -5.83
CA SER A 150 1.97 -23.68 -6.60
C SER A 150 2.83 -24.57 -5.71
N ASN A 151 3.70 -23.96 -4.91
CA ASN A 151 4.52 -24.66 -3.91
C ASN A 151 3.63 -25.47 -2.94
N LEU A 152 2.53 -24.86 -2.45
CA LEU A 152 1.58 -25.53 -1.56
C LEU A 152 0.85 -26.73 -2.20
N ILE A 153 0.67 -26.73 -3.52
CA ILE A 153 0.02 -27.79 -4.30
C ILE A 153 0.97 -28.96 -4.58
N ASP A 154 2.19 -28.67 -5.04
CA ASP A 154 3.09 -29.68 -5.60
C ASP A 154 3.97 -30.35 -4.54
N ALA A 155 4.70 -29.56 -3.75
CA ALA A 155 5.58 -30.02 -2.68
C ALA A 155 5.86 -28.86 -1.71
N PRO A 156 5.19 -28.80 -0.54
CA PRO A 156 5.31 -27.66 0.35
C PRO A 156 6.74 -27.46 0.90
N ASP A 157 7.43 -26.43 0.44
CA ASP A 157 8.59 -25.86 1.11
C ASP A 157 8.15 -24.64 1.92
N ILE A 158 7.95 -24.86 3.22
CA ILE A 158 7.53 -23.82 4.16
C ILE A 158 8.54 -22.68 4.24
N THR A 159 9.83 -22.98 4.06
CA THR A 159 10.89 -21.97 4.15
C THR A 159 10.72 -20.98 3.02
N GLU A 160 10.48 -21.47 1.79
CA GLU A 160 10.20 -20.64 0.63
C GLU A 160 8.89 -19.86 0.81
N ILE A 161 7.81 -20.50 1.27
CA ILE A 161 6.52 -19.83 1.52
C ILE A 161 6.66 -18.69 2.53
N LYS A 162 7.44 -18.90 3.60
CA LYS A 162 7.72 -17.87 4.59
C LYS A 162 8.56 -16.73 4.03
N LEU A 163 9.58 -17.01 3.22
CA LEU A 163 10.34 -15.96 2.56
C LEU A 163 9.46 -15.13 1.63
N ASN A 164 8.53 -15.78 0.93
CA ASN A 164 7.55 -15.14 0.06
C ASN A 164 6.57 -14.25 0.85
N GLU A 165 6.04 -14.71 1.98
CA GLU A 165 5.20 -13.90 2.88
C GLU A 165 5.93 -12.64 3.35
N ASN A 166 7.17 -12.77 3.83
CA ASN A 166 7.95 -11.61 4.30
C ASN A 166 8.26 -10.61 3.16
N GLU A 167 8.41 -11.09 1.92
CA GLU A 167 8.55 -10.22 0.75
C GLU A 167 7.23 -9.51 0.43
N ILE A 168 6.09 -10.19 0.53
CA ILE A 168 4.77 -9.59 0.31
C ILE A 168 4.49 -8.50 1.36
N ASP A 169 4.78 -8.74 2.64
CA ASP A 169 4.73 -7.73 3.70
C ASP A 169 5.52 -6.48 3.32
N ARG A 170 6.77 -6.69 2.89
CA ARG A 170 7.68 -5.61 2.50
C ARG A 170 7.14 -4.80 1.32
N LEU A 171 6.52 -5.45 0.34
CA LEU A 171 5.89 -4.80 -0.81
C LEU A 171 4.58 -4.08 -0.42
N TYR A 172 3.77 -4.65 0.46
CA TYR A 172 2.57 -4.01 1.00
C TYR A 172 2.92 -2.72 1.75
N HIS A 173 3.89 -2.77 2.66
CA HIS A 173 4.35 -1.59 3.39
C HIS A 173 4.93 -0.52 2.46
N LEU A 174 5.58 -0.91 1.36
CA LEU A 174 6.01 0.02 0.31
C LEU A 174 4.82 0.71 -0.39
N ILE A 175 3.78 -0.04 -0.79
CA ILE A 175 2.56 0.53 -1.37
C ILE A 175 1.90 1.50 -0.38
N ALA A 176 1.72 1.09 0.89
CA ALA A 176 1.12 1.91 1.93
C ALA A 176 1.88 3.24 2.15
N LYS A 177 3.23 3.20 2.11
CA LYS A 177 4.07 4.40 2.16
C LYS A 177 3.82 5.33 0.98
N ILE A 178 3.86 4.82 -0.25
CA ILE A 178 3.69 5.65 -1.45
C ILE A 178 2.31 6.28 -1.44
N ILE A 179 1.25 5.50 -1.14
CA ILE A 179 -0.12 6.02 -1.00
C ILE A 179 -0.18 7.13 0.05
N SER A 180 0.39 6.91 1.24
CA SER A 180 0.37 7.89 2.35
C SER A 180 1.02 9.22 1.96
N LEU A 181 2.18 9.17 1.30
CA LEU A 181 2.92 10.36 0.87
C LEU A 181 2.24 11.07 -0.31
N SER A 182 1.60 10.31 -1.18
CA SER A 182 0.87 10.85 -2.33
C SER A 182 -0.40 11.62 -1.93
N LEU A 183 -0.99 11.35 -0.76
CA LEU A 183 -2.10 12.15 -0.24
C LEU A 183 -1.68 13.59 0.08
N THR A 184 -0.42 13.79 0.50
CA THR A 184 0.15 15.12 0.76
C THR A 184 0.84 15.73 -0.46
N ASN A 185 1.33 14.90 -1.38
CA ASN A 185 1.97 15.34 -2.61
C ASN A 185 1.45 14.53 -3.81
N PRO A 186 0.35 14.98 -4.46
CA PRO A 186 -0.27 14.25 -5.57
C PRO A 186 0.65 13.97 -6.77
N GLU A 187 1.72 14.76 -6.96
CA GLU A 187 2.69 14.51 -8.04
C GLU A 187 3.41 13.16 -7.88
N LEU A 188 3.58 12.68 -6.65
CA LEU A 188 4.14 11.36 -6.37
C LEU A 188 3.26 10.23 -6.90
N LEU A 189 1.93 10.41 -6.89
CA LEU A 189 0.99 9.39 -7.34
C LEU A 189 1.05 9.19 -8.87
N HIS A 190 1.18 10.27 -9.62
CA HIS A 190 1.28 10.19 -11.08
C HIS A 190 2.51 9.42 -11.53
N SER A 191 3.64 9.60 -10.83
CA SER A 191 4.85 8.82 -11.08
C SER A 191 4.71 7.34 -10.72
N SER A 192 3.75 7.00 -9.85
CA SER A 192 3.53 5.63 -9.36
C SER A 192 2.52 4.82 -10.16
N GLY A 193 2.11 5.28 -11.35
CA GLY A 193 1.20 4.56 -12.25
C GLY A 193 -0.29 4.71 -11.93
N ILE A 194 -0.65 5.27 -10.77
CA ILE A 194 -2.03 5.59 -10.41
C ILE A 194 -2.32 7.02 -10.86
N LYS A 195 -3.17 7.18 -11.88
CA LYS A 195 -3.51 8.49 -12.44
C LYS A 195 -4.69 9.18 -11.77
N ASP A 196 -5.54 8.42 -11.09
CA ASP A 196 -6.75 8.92 -10.46
C ASP A 196 -6.69 8.73 -8.95
N LEU A 197 -6.63 9.86 -8.23
CA LEU A 197 -6.58 9.91 -6.77
C LEU A 197 -7.82 9.26 -6.14
N SER A 198 -8.96 9.27 -6.83
CA SER A 198 -10.22 8.69 -6.35
C SER A 198 -10.16 7.17 -6.23
N LEU A 199 -9.21 6.54 -6.92
CA LEU A 199 -9.01 5.09 -6.90
C LEU A 199 -8.01 4.61 -5.82
N ILE A 200 -7.41 5.53 -5.05
CA ILE A 200 -6.48 5.19 -3.96
C ILE A 200 -7.07 4.18 -2.97
N PRO A 201 -8.31 4.35 -2.45
CA PRO A 201 -8.88 3.41 -1.49
C PRO A 201 -8.91 1.97 -2.01
N GLN A 202 -9.27 1.79 -3.28
CA GLN A 202 -9.36 0.49 -3.95
C GLN A 202 -7.97 -0.17 -4.01
N TYR A 203 -6.94 0.55 -4.48
CA TYR A 203 -5.57 0.01 -4.52
C TYR A 203 -5.04 -0.35 -3.13
N PHE A 204 -5.34 0.47 -2.11
CA PHE A 204 -4.94 0.20 -0.74
C PHE A 204 -5.62 -1.08 -0.20
N LEU A 205 -6.93 -1.21 -0.40
CA LEU A 205 -7.70 -2.38 0.04
C LEU A 205 -7.24 -3.66 -0.66
N ILE A 206 -7.08 -3.63 -1.99
CA ILE A 206 -6.54 -4.76 -2.76
C ILE A 206 -5.17 -5.17 -2.22
N SER A 207 -4.25 -4.21 -2.01
CA SER A 207 -2.91 -4.51 -1.49
C SER A 207 -2.94 -5.20 -0.12
N LYS A 208 -3.83 -4.77 0.79
CA LYS A 208 -3.98 -5.38 2.11
C LYS A 208 -4.63 -6.76 2.04
N ARG A 209 -5.58 -6.97 1.11
CA ARG A 209 -6.20 -8.29 0.91
C ARG A 209 -5.21 -9.31 0.36
N LEU A 210 -4.33 -8.90 -0.55
CA LEU A 210 -3.26 -9.76 -1.06
C LEU A 210 -2.25 -10.14 0.04
N GLU A 211 -1.86 -9.20 0.89
CA GLU A 211 -1.02 -9.51 2.06
C GLU A 211 -1.73 -10.49 3.02
N ASN A 212 -3.01 -10.27 3.32
CA ASN A 212 -3.76 -11.21 4.17
C ASN A 212 -3.84 -12.61 3.53
N ILE A 213 -3.98 -12.72 2.20
CA ILE A 213 -3.95 -14.00 1.50
C ILE A 213 -2.59 -14.70 1.68
N ALA A 214 -1.48 -13.94 1.63
CA ALA A 214 -0.14 -14.48 1.87
C ALA A 214 0.01 -15.04 3.30
N ASP A 215 -0.51 -14.33 4.31
CA ASP A 215 -0.55 -14.79 5.70
C ASP A 215 -1.31 -16.12 5.83
N GLU A 216 -2.49 -16.21 5.22
CA GLU A 216 -3.30 -17.44 5.26
C GLU A 216 -2.58 -18.60 4.55
N ILE A 217 -1.86 -18.35 3.47
CA ILE A 217 -1.03 -19.36 2.79
C ILE A 217 0.10 -19.85 3.71
N GLU A 218 0.80 -18.95 4.41
CA GLU A 218 1.86 -19.33 5.37
C GLU A 218 1.27 -20.20 6.51
N LYS A 219 0.12 -19.79 7.08
CA LYS A 219 -0.57 -20.56 8.13
C LYS A 219 -0.95 -21.96 7.64
N ILE A 220 -1.52 -22.08 6.43
CA ILE A 220 -1.85 -23.38 5.85
C ILE A 220 -0.58 -24.23 5.68
N ALA A 221 0.52 -23.67 5.17
CA ALA A 221 1.80 -24.37 5.01
C ALA A 221 2.35 -24.90 6.35
N LEU A 222 2.30 -24.07 7.40
CA LEU A 222 2.71 -24.45 8.75
C LEU A 222 1.84 -25.58 9.32
N HIS A 223 0.54 -25.60 9.03
CA HIS A 223 -0.36 -26.67 9.46
C HIS A 223 -0.15 -27.98 8.72
N LEU A 224 0.17 -27.92 7.42
CA LEU A 224 0.41 -29.11 6.60
C LEU A 224 1.67 -29.88 7.01
N SER A 225 2.72 -29.18 7.41
CA SER A 225 3.94 -29.83 7.89
C SER A 225 3.77 -30.67 9.15
N LYS A 226 2.69 -30.41 9.90
CA LYS A 226 2.42 -31.06 11.19
C LYS A 226 1.57 -32.34 11.05
N LYS A 227 0.93 -32.62 9.89
CA LYS A 227 0.04 -33.79 9.70
C LYS A 227 -0.04 -34.25 8.23
N ASN A 228 -0.01 -35.57 8.01
CA ASN A 228 -0.34 -36.19 6.71
C ASN A 228 -1.80 -35.93 6.35
N ILE A 229 -2.05 -35.04 5.40
CA ILE A 229 -3.40 -34.62 4.96
C ILE A 229 -3.65 -35.12 3.53
N GLU A 230 -4.90 -35.53 3.26
CA GLU A 230 -5.35 -36.04 1.95
C GLU A 230 -5.14 -34.99 0.84
N ALA A 231 -4.30 -35.32 -0.14
CA ALA A 231 -3.78 -34.39 -1.13
C ALA A 231 -4.80 -33.98 -2.23
N SER A 232 -5.82 -34.79 -2.49
CA SER A 232 -6.68 -34.63 -3.69
C SER A 232 -7.71 -33.50 -3.57
N GLN A 233 -8.45 -33.41 -2.46
CA GLN A 233 -9.46 -32.35 -2.24
C GLN A 233 -8.81 -30.97 -2.08
N LYS A 234 -7.68 -30.90 -1.36
CA LYS A 234 -6.87 -29.69 -1.19
C LYS A 234 -6.40 -29.15 -2.53
N LYS A 235 -5.87 -30.00 -3.42
CA LYS A 235 -5.36 -29.60 -4.73
C LYS A 235 -6.43 -28.90 -5.57
N LYS A 236 -7.66 -29.40 -5.56
CA LYS A 236 -8.79 -28.77 -6.27
C LYS A 236 -9.09 -27.36 -5.75
N ILE A 237 -9.17 -27.19 -4.43
CA ILE A 237 -9.48 -25.87 -3.82
C ILE A 237 -8.35 -24.88 -4.09
N LEU A 238 -7.09 -25.28 -3.89
CA LEU A 238 -5.95 -24.42 -4.17
C LEU A 238 -5.81 -24.06 -5.65
N SER A 239 -6.13 -25.00 -6.56
CA SER A 239 -6.14 -24.70 -7.99
C SER A 239 -7.21 -23.69 -8.38
N PHE A 240 -8.38 -23.71 -7.72
CA PHE A 240 -9.42 -22.72 -7.89
C PHE A 240 -8.97 -21.35 -7.38
N ILE A 241 -8.45 -21.26 -6.16
CA ILE A 241 -7.90 -20.03 -5.57
C ILE A 241 -6.83 -19.42 -6.49
N LYS A 242 -5.89 -20.24 -6.96
CA LYS A 242 -4.85 -19.83 -7.90
C LYS A 242 -5.44 -19.26 -9.20
N GLN A 243 -6.46 -19.91 -9.75
CA GLN A 243 -7.13 -19.46 -10.96
C GLN A 243 -7.78 -18.08 -10.78
N GLU A 244 -8.49 -17.85 -9.67
CA GLU A 244 -9.16 -16.56 -9.41
C GLU A 244 -8.15 -15.43 -9.22
N ILE A 245 -7.10 -15.65 -8.40
CA ILE A 245 -6.01 -14.68 -8.22
C ILE A 245 -5.32 -14.35 -9.55
N GLY A 246 -5.14 -15.36 -10.42
CA GLY A 246 -4.61 -15.16 -11.76
C GLY A 246 -5.49 -14.26 -12.64
N LYS A 247 -6.83 -14.40 -12.56
CA LYS A 247 -7.77 -13.54 -13.29
C LYS A 247 -7.70 -12.08 -12.81
N GLU A 248 -7.67 -11.86 -11.50
CA GLU A 248 -7.54 -10.54 -10.89
C GLU A 248 -6.24 -9.84 -11.31
N ALA A 249 -5.13 -10.58 -11.32
CA ALA A 249 -3.83 -10.08 -11.77
C ALA A 249 -3.85 -9.64 -13.24
N VAL A 250 -4.47 -10.44 -14.12
CA VAL A 250 -4.65 -10.12 -15.54
C VAL A 250 -5.52 -8.88 -15.71
N PHE A 251 -6.61 -8.79 -14.94
CA PHE A 251 -7.52 -7.66 -14.98
C PHE A 251 -6.83 -6.34 -14.60
N LEU A 252 -6.10 -6.32 -13.47
CA LEU A 252 -5.34 -5.15 -13.03
C LEU A 252 -4.28 -4.68 -14.05
N LYS A 253 -3.70 -5.61 -14.81
CA LYS A 253 -2.73 -5.30 -15.87
C LYS A 253 -3.40 -4.82 -17.16
N SER A 254 -4.62 -5.25 -17.43
CA SER A 254 -5.32 -4.92 -18.67
C SER A 254 -5.65 -3.43 -18.74
N THR A 255 -5.17 -2.73 -19.77
CA THR A 255 -5.51 -1.33 -20.03
C THR A 255 -5.88 -1.16 -21.51
N PRO A 256 -7.09 -0.66 -21.84
CA PRO A 256 -8.21 -0.41 -20.93
C PRO A 256 -8.74 -1.71 -20.33
N LEU A 257 -9.32 -1.64 -19.12
CA LEU A 257 -9.93 -2.80 -18.47
C LEU A 257 -11.05 -3.33 -19.39
N SER A 258 -10.89 -4.56 -19.87
CA SER A 258 -11.95 -5.30 -20.56
C SER A 258 -12.98 -5.80 -19.54
N SER A 259 -14.09 -6.37 -20.02
CA SER A 259 -15.18 -6.92 -19.19
C SER A 259 -14.70 -7.51 -17.85
N PHE A 260 -15.20 -6.98 -16.74
CA PHE A 260 -15.03 -7.59 -15.43
C PHE A 260 -16.17 -8.58 -15.17
N MET A 261 -15.84 -9.77 -14.69
CA MET A 261 -16.82 -10.78 -14.30
C MET A 261 -16.48 -11.26 -12.89
N LYS A 262 -17.40 -11.06 -11.96
CA LYS A 262 -17.31 -11.60 -10.60
C LYS A 262 -17.49 -13.12 -10.60
N LEU A 263 -17.01 -13.77 -9.56
CA LEU A 263 -17.43 -15.12 -9.20
C LEU A 263 -18.96 -15.23 -9.13
N SER A 264 -19.52 -16.26 -9.76
CA SER A 264 -20.96 -16.51 -9.66
C SER A 264 -21.34 -17.07 -8.29
N GLU A 265 -22.60 -16.87 -7.87
CA GLU A 265 -23.13 -17.46 -6.63
C GLU A 265 -22.95 -18.99 -6.62
N ASP A 266 -23.22 -19.66 -7.75
CA ASP A 266 -23.01 -21.10 -7.91
C ASP A 266 -21.55 -21.53 -7.69
N GLN A 267 -20.59 -20.74 -8.18
CA GLN A 267 -19.15 -21.02 -7.98
C GLN A 267 -18.77 -20.85 -6.51
N LEU A 268 -19.27 -19.81 -5.85
CA LEU A 268 -19.04 -19.55 -4.44
C LEU A 268 -19.66 -20.63 -3.54
N GLU A 269 -20.88 -21.08 -3.83
CA GLU A 269 -21.50 -22.19 -3.11
C GLU A 269 -20.73 -23.49 -3.31
N THR A 270 -20.28 -23.75 -4.54
CA THR A 270 -19.50 -24.95 -4.87
C THR A 270 -18.17 -24.99 -4.12
N ILE A 271 -17.44 -23.86 -4.07
CA ILE A 271 -16.14 -23.81 -3.36
C ILE A 271 -16.35 -23.90 -1.84
N LYS A 272 -17.33 -23.19 -1.28
CA LYS A 272 -17.67 -23.27 0.16
C LYS A 272 -18.09 -24.68 0.56
N SER A 273 -18.90 -25.35 -0.25
CA SER A 273 -19.27 -26.77 -0.04
C SER A 273 -18.06 -27.71 -0.14
N SER A 274 -17.07 -27.37 -0.97
CA SER A 274 -15.83 -28.15 -1.06
C SER A 274 -14.94 -27.95 0.16
N ILE A 275 -14.87 -26.73 0.68
CA ILE A 275 -14.09 -26.39 1.88
C ILE A 275 -14.71 -27.01 3.13
N SER A 276 -16.03 -26.95 3.31
CA SER A 276 -16.72 -27.52 4.49
C SER A 276 -16.61 -29.04 4.61
N LYS A 277 -16.27 -29.73 3.52
CA LYS A 277 -16.01 -31.18 3.50
C LYS A 277 -14.59 -31.55 3.93
N LEU A 278 -13.70 -30.57 4.12
CA LEU A 278 -12.34 -30.83 4.57
C LEU A 278 -12.34 -31.33 6.02
N LYS A 279 -11.64 -32.44 6.26
CA LYS A 279 -11.49 -33.03 7.60
C LYS A 279 -10.75 -32.10 8.58
N ASN A 280 -9.86 -31.24 8.07
CA ASN A 280 -9.07 -30.33 8.90
C ASN A 280 -9.76 -28.97 8.97
N GLN A 281 -10.47 -28.73 10.06
CA GLN A 281 -11.21 -27.49 10.29
C GLN A 281 -10.33 -26.24 10.26
N LEU A 282 -9.11 -26.28 10.80
CA LEU A 282 -8.21 -25.13 10.77
C LEU A 282 -7.81 -24.75 9.34
N ILE A 283 -7.53 -25.74 8.49
CA ILE A 283 -7.23 -25.47 7.07
C ILE A 283 -8.49 -24.98 6.35
N ALA A 284 -9.66 -25.49 6.70
CA ALA A 284 -10.92 -25.01 6.13
C ALA A 284 -11.15 -23.53 6.47
N GLU A 285 -10.94 -23.11 7.72
CA GLU A 285 -11.05 -21.72 8.17
C GLU A 285 -10.11 -20.79 7.38
N HIS A 286 -8.83 -21.14 7.25
CA HIS A 286 -7.87 -20.35 6.45
C HIS A 286 -8.26 -20.26 4.96
N LEU A 287 -8.79 -21.35 4.38
CA LEU A 287 -9.26 -21.35 2.99
C LEU A 287 -10.52 -20.51 2.81
N GLU A 288 -11.43 -20.51 3.79
CA GLU A 288 -12.60 -19.62 3.80
C GLU A 288 -12.20 -18.15 3.86
N ASP A 289 -11.21 -17.82 4.69
CA ASP A 289 -10.64 -16.47 4.77
C ASP A 289 -10.03 -16.03 3.44
N ILE A 290 -9.26 -16.90 2.76
CA ILE A 290 -8.73 -16.62 1.42
C ILE A 290 -9.86 -16.35 0.42
N VAL A 291 -10.90 -17.20 0.39
CA VAL A 291 -12.05 -17.00 -0.52
C VAL A 291 -12.77 -15.68 -0.24
N ARG A 292 -12.92 -15.30 1.04
CA ARG A 292 -13.49 -13.99 1.40
C ARG A 292 -12.62 -12.85 0.88
N TYR A 293 -11.30 -12.94 1.02
CA TYR A 293 -10.40 -11.89 0.54
C TYR A 293 -10.39 -11.75 -0.99
N ILE A 294 -10.54 -12.86 -1.72
CA ILE A 294 -10.76 -12.85 -3.18
C ILE A 294 -12.03 -12.08 -3.52
N VAL A 295 -13.16 -12.39 -2.87
CA VAL A 295 -14.43 -11.67 -3.08
C VAL A 295 -14.28 -10.16 -2.80
N ASP A 296 -13.61 -9.80 -1.70
CA ASP A 296 -13.33 -8.40 -1.37
C ASP A 296 -12.48 -7.72 -2.47
N ILE A 297 -11.48 -8.40 -3.03
CA ILE A 297 -10.68 -7.89 -4.16
C ILE A 297 -11.57 -7.70 -5.40
N GLU A 298 -12.41 -8.67 -5.73
CA GLU A 298 -13.32 -8.58 -6.87
C GLU A 298 -14.30 -7.40 -6.76
N GLU A 299 -14.77 -7.10 -5.56
CA GLU A 299 -15.61 -5.93 -5.31
C GLU A 299 -14.88 -4.62 -5.62
N GLU A 300 -13.64 -4.48 -5.16
CA GLU A 300 -12.85 -3.28 -5.45
C GLU A 300 -12.49 -3.16 -6.94
N LEU A 301 -12.18 -4.27 -7.59
CA LEU A 301 -11.95 -4.31 -9.04
C LEU A 301 -13.20 -3.94 -9.84
N ALA A 302 -14.38 -4.41 -9.44
CA ALA A 302 -15.65 -4.01 -10.04
C ALA A 302 -15.90 -2.50 -9.86
N ASN A 303 -15.65 -1.96 -8.66
CA ASN A 303 -15.79 -0.53 -8.39
C ASN A 303 -14.87 0.29 -9.29
N MET A 304 -13.60 -0.11 -9.44
CA MET A 304 -12.66 0.53 -10.35
C MET A 304 -13.12 0.47 -11.82
N PHE A 305 -13.67 -0.67 -12.25
CA PHE A 305 -14.18 -0.88 -13.60
C PHE A 305 -15.32 0.09 -13.93
N PHE A 306 -16.38 0.07 -13.12
CA PHE A 306 -17.56 0.89 -13.34
C PHE A 306 -17.26 2.39 -13.17
N TYR A 307 -16.39 2.75 -12.21
CA TYR A 307 -15.91 4.12 -12.07
C TYR A 307 -15.31 4.66 -13.37
N ARG A 308 -14.42 3.90 -14.02
CA ARG A 308 -13.83 4.30 -15.30
C ARG A 308 -14.85 4.36 -16.44
N GLN A 309 -15.81 3.43 -16.51
CA GLN A 309 -16.86 3.49 -17.52
C GLN A 309 -17.74 4.74 -17.39
N ILE A 310 -18.12 5.09 -16.15
CA ILE A 310 -18.95 6.25 -15.86
C ILE A 310 -18.21 7.54 -16.23
N ILE A 311 -16.93 7.68 -15.87
CA ILE A 311 -16.14 8.87 -16.20
C ILE A 311 -15.87 8.99 -17.70
N ASP A 312 -15.63 7.87 -18.38
CA ASP A 312 -15.42 7.84 -19.83
C ASP A 312 -16.72 8.03 -20.65
N GLY A 313 -17.89 8.09 -20.00
CA GLY A 313 -19.19 8.18 -20.67
C GLY A 313 -19.54 6.94 -21.50
N LYS A 314 -19.04 5.76 -21.10
CA LYS A 314 -19.21 4.47 -21.80
C LYS A 314 -20.34 3.61 -21.22
N MET A 315 -21.12 4.16 -20.27
CA MET A 315 -22.22 3.50 -19.57
C MET A 315 -23.54 4.24 -19.83
#